data_AF-A0A6P6BPK7-F1
#
_entry.id   AF-A0A6P6BPK7-F1
#
_cell.length_a   1.000
_cell.length_b   1.000
_cell.length_c   1.000
_cell.angle_alpha   90.00
_cell.angle_beta   90.00
_cell.angle_gamma   90.00
#
_symmetry.space_group_name_H-M   'P 1'
#
loop_
_entity.id
_entity.type
_entity.pdbx_description
1 polymer ?
#
loop_
_entity_poly.entity_id
_entity_poly.type
_entity_poly.pdbx_seq_one_letter_code
_entity_poly.pdbx_strand_id
1 'polypeptide(L)'
;MRTFSGFTFMAYCHLLKAPYHKINQIISVDPVTSEHELTCQAEGYPEAEVIWTSSDQRVLSGKTTIANSEREEKLFNVTSTLRINTTANEIFYCTFRRSDFEENSTAELVIPEPSFKFPENKRTHLAILGIIPLLFVALTVIFCLKRDVRMMDVEKCGTQDMNSKKQNDIQFEET
;
A
#
# COMPACT_ATOMS: atom_id res chain seq x y z
N MET A 1 32.44 -25.45 44.87
CA MET A 1 32.59 -24.58 43.70
C MET A 1 31.89 -25.27 42.53
N ARG A 2 30.70 -24.83 42.11
CA ARG A 2 29.99 -25.43 40.97
C ARG A 2 30.63 -24.90 39.69
N THR A 3 31.37 -25.75 38.99
CA THR A 3 31.93 -25.44 37.66
C THR A 3 30.77 -25.41 36.67
N PHE A 4 30.33 -24.21 36.28
CA PHE A 4 29.38 -24.06 35.19
C PHE A 4 30.09 -24.40 33.88
N SER A 5 29.47 -25.27 33.08
CA SER A 5 29.92 -25.57 31.71
C SER A 5 29.99 -24.28 30.88
N GLY A 6 30.96 -24.15 29.98
CA GLY A 6 31.10 -22.95 29.12
C GLY A 6 29.82 -22.62 28.34
N PHE A 7 29.02 -23.63 28.00
CA PHE A 7 27.72 -23.46 27.35
C PHE A 7 26.65 -22.85 28.28
N THR A 8 26.63 -23.22 29.56
CA THR A 8 25.67 -22.66 30.52
C THR A 8 26.03 -21.23 30.91
N PHE A 9 27.32 -20.90 30.94
CA PHE A 9 27.79 -19.52 31.10
C PHE A 9 27.41 -18.63 29.90
N MET A 10 27.63 -19.10 28.67
CA MET A 10 27.25 -18.38 27.44
C MET A 10 25.74 -18.13 27.34
N ALA A 11 24.91 -19.13 27.66
CA ALA A 11 23.46 -18.96 27.69
C ALA A 11 23.00 -17.95 28.75
N TYR A 12 23.62 -17.96 29.94
CA TYR A 12 23.34 -16.99 31.00
C TYR A 12 23.73 -15.55 30.61
N CYS A 13 24.85 -15.36 29.93
CA CYS A 13 25.25 -14.05 29.41
C CYS A 13 24.32 -13.52 28.31
N HIS A 14 23.69 -14.40 27.52
CA HIS A 14 22.70 -13.99 26.51
C HIS A 14 21.40 -13.48 27.15
N LEU A 15 20.92 -14.14 28.21
CA LEU A 15 19.73 -13.71 28.97
C LEU A 15 19.94 -12.38 29.71
N LEU A 16 21.18 -12.05 30.10
CA LEU A 16 21.53 -10.75 30.69
C LEU A 16 21.59 -9.61 29.67
N LYS A 17 21.49 -9.92 28.37
CA LYS A 17 21.59 -8.99 27.25
C LYS A 17 20.43 -9.21 26.29
N ALA A 18 19.21 -8.91 26.73
CA ALA A 18 18.06 -8.81 25.84
C ALA A 18 17.87 -7.33 25.43
N PRO A 19 18.50 -6.86 24.35
CA PRO A 19 18.37 -5.48 23.89
C PRO A 19 16.97 -5.18 23.33
N TYR A 20 16.57 -3.92 23.40
CA TYR A 20 15.32 -3.40 22.87
C TYR A 20 15.35 -3.18 21.34
N HIS A 21 15.95 -4.09 20.56
CA HIS A 21 16.16 -3.89 19.12
C HIS A 21 14.87 -3.91 18.28
N LYS A 22 13.83 -4.61 18.74
CA LYS A 22 12.54 -4.71 18.02
C LYS A 22 11.59 -3.63 18.54
N ILE A 23 11.72 -2.43 17.99
CA ILE A 23 10.89 -1.28 18.35
C ILE A 23 9.69 -1.19 17.40
N ASN A 24 8.50 -1.40 17.93
CA ASN A 24 7.24 -1.14 17.25
C ASN A 24 6.93 0.36 17.33
N GLN A 25 6.56 0.96 16.19
CA GLN A 25 6.28 2.38 16.08
C GLN A 25 4.84 2.58 15.60
N ILE A 26 4.14 3.52 16.23
CA ILE A 26 2.77 3.89 15.87
C ILE A 26 2.70 5.42 15.82
N ILE A 27 2.09 5.95 14.77
CA ILE A 27 1.82 7.39 14.63
C ILE A 27 0.32 7.53 14.40
N SER A 28 -0.34 8.32 15.25
CA SER A 28 -1.75 8.66 15.12
C SER A 28 -1.94 10.16 15.32
N VAL A 29 -3.13 10.66 14.95
CA VAL A 29 -3.53 12.06 15.17
C VAL A 29 -4.71 12.04 16.12
N ASP A 30 -4.63 12.82 17.20
CA ASP A 30 -5.73 12.96 18.15
C ASP A 30 -6.88 13.72 17.47
N PRO A 31 -8.09 13.15 17.38
CA PRO A 31 -9.22 13.78 16.69
C PRO A 31 -9.76 15.03 17.40
N VAL A 32 -9.42 15.23 18.67
CA VAL A 32 -9.87 16.37 19.48
C VAL A 32 -8.84 17.49 19.46
N THR A 33 -7.57 17.18 19.74
CA THR A 33 -6.50 18.20 19.82
C THR A 33 -5.81 18.46 18.49
N SER A 34 -5.99 17.57 17.49
CA SER A 34 -5.23 17.56 16.22
C SER A 34 -3.71 17.43 16.40
N GLU A 35 -3.26 17.02 17.57
CA GLU A 35 -1.85 16.75 17.86
C GLU A 35 -1.45 15.37 17.34
N HIS A 36 -0.17 15.21 17.00
CA HIS A 36 0.38 13.91 16.66
C HIS A 36 0.70 13.15 17.96
N GLU A 37 0.26 11.90 18.03
CA GLU A 37 0.59 10.97 19.09
C GLU A 37 1.53 9.89 18.52
N LEU A 38 2.80 9.96 18.92
CA LEU A 38 3.84 9.04 18.53
C LEU A 38 4.03 8.02 19.64
N THR A 39 4.05 6.74 19.32
CA THR A 39 4.25 5.67 20.30
C THR A 39 5.36 4.74 19.86
N CYS A 40 6.29 4.46 20.78
CA CYS A 40 7.31 3.44 20.65
C CYS A 40 7.13 2.36 21.70
N GLN A 41 7.18 1.10 21.29
CA GLN A 41 7.07 -0.05 22.17
C GLN A 41 8.15 -1.08 21.85
N ALA A 42 8.86 -1.54 22.88
CA ALA A 42 9.86 -2.59 22.74
C ALA A 42 9.94 -3.46 23.99
N GLU A 43 10.37 -4.71 23.79
CA GLU A 43 10.60 -5.66 24.86
C GLU A 43 12.10 -5.91 25.04
N GLY A 44 12.57 -5.96 26.28
CA GLY A 44 13.99 -6.12 26.61
C GLY A 44 14.29 -6.27 28.09
N TYR A 45 15.56 -6.45 28.42
CA TYR A 45 16.08 -6.56 29.79
C TYR A 45 17.51 -5.97 29.89
N PRO A 46 17.87 -5.33 31.01
CA PRO A 46 17.00 -4.90 32.12
C PRO A 46 16.07 -3.75 31.71
N GLU A 47 15.33 -3.20 32.67
CA GLU A 47 14.47 -2.02 32.48
C GLU A 47 15.21 -0.87 31.78
N ALA A 48 14.56 -0.23 30.81
CA ALA A 48 15.08 0.90 30.06
C ALA A 48 14.22 2.15 30.24
N GLU A 49 14.87 3.30 30.33
CA GLU A 49 14.21 4.59 30.15
C GLU A 49 14.05 4.90 28.66
N VAL A 50 13.05 5.73 28.32
CA VAL A 50 12.82 6.15 26.94
C VAL A 50 12.99 7.66 26.83
N ILE A 51 13.90 8.07 25.95
CA ILE A 51 14.23 9.47 25.68
C ILE A 51 13.72 9.83 24.31
N TRP A 52 12.90 10.87 24.24
CA TRP A 52 12.44 11.43 22.97
C TRP A 52 13.31 12.60 22.55
N THR A 53 13.71 12.63 21.28
CA THR A 53 14.46 13.76 20.71
C THR A 53 13.89 14.18 19.36
N SER A 54 13.96 15.48 19.05
CA SER A 54 13.68 15.99 17.70
C SER A 54 14.90 15.85 16.78
N SER A 55 14.71 16.10 15.49
CA SER A 55 15.80 16.30 14.50
C SER A 55 16.90 17.25 15.00
N ASP A 56 16.52 18.36 15.63
CA ASP A 56 17.43 19.34 16.26
C ASP A 56 18.10 18.86 17.57
N GLN A 57 17.98 17.58 17.92
CA GLN A 57 18.49 16.98 19.16
C GLN A 57 17.91 17.58 20.45
N ARG A 58 16.75 18.25 20.39
CA ARG A 58 16.06 18.75 21.59
C ARG A 58 15.38 17.58 22.30
N VAL A 59 15.59 17.47 23.60
CA VAL A 59 14.93 16.47 24.45
C VAL A 59 13.47 16.87 24.66
N LEU A 60 12.56 15.93 24.43
CA LEU A 60 11.11 16.10 24.55
C LEU A 60 10.57 15.25 25.70
N SER A 61 9.48 15.72 26.31
CA SER A 61 8.82 15.02 27.40
C SER A 61 7.77 14.05 26.87
N GLY A 62 8.09 12.76 26.86
CA GLY A 62 7.13 11.68 26.60
C GLY A 62 6.60 11.05 27.90
N LYS A 63 5.51 10.29 27.79
CA LYS A 63 4.96 9.47 28.87
C LYS A 63 5.36 8.03 28.66
N THR A 64 6.08 7.44 29.61
CA THR A 64 6.53 6.04 29.54
C THR A 64 5.77 5.17 30.54
N THR A 65 5.33 4.00 30.08
CA THR A 65 4.70 2.95 30.87
C THR A 65 5.55 1.69 30.76
N ILE A 66 5.82 1.05 31.88
CA ILE A 66 6.65 -0.15 31.96
C ILE A 66 5.79 -1.27 32.54
N ALA A 67 5.78 -2.41 31.86
CA ALA A 67 5.07 -3.61 32.26
C ALA A 67 5.97 -4.84 32.07
N ASN A 68 5.54 -5.99 32.59
CA ASN A 68 6.20 -7.25 32.28
C ASN A 68 5.76 -7.70 30.89
N SER A 69 6.66 -8.34 30.14
CA SER A 69 6.31 -8.95 28.86
C SER A 69 5.36 -10.13 29.07
N GLU A 70 4.32 -10.19 28.25
CA GLU A 70 3.39 -11.32 28.20
C GLU A 70 4.02 -12.55 27.53
N ARG A 71 5.03 -12.34 26.66
CA ARG A 71 5.69 -13.41 25.90
C ARG A 71 6.77 -14.11 26.71
N GLU A 72 7.56 -13.33 27.44
CA GLU A 72 8.67 -13.84 28.25
C GLU A 72 8.69 -13.15 29.61
N GLU A 73 8.34 -13.87 30.69
CA GLU A 73 8.16 -13.31 32.04
C GLU A 73 9.36 -12.52 32.60
N LYS A 74 10.56 -12.72 32.04
CA LYS A 74 11.80 -12.06 32.46
C LYS A 74 12.09 -10.76 31.73
N LEU A 75 11.35 -10.44 30.67
CA LEU A 75 11.54 -9.22 29.89
C LEU A 75 10.56 -8.13 30.34
N PHE A 76 10.99 -6.89 30.22
CA PHE A 76 10.15 -5.72 30.37
C PHE A 76 9.58 -5.31 29.02
N ASN A 77 8.29 -5.04 28.97
CA ASN A 77 7.60 -4.39 27.88
C ASN A 77 7.48 -2.90 28.20
N VAL A 78 8.25 -2.10 27.47
CA VAL A 78 8.34 -0.66 27.69
C VAL A 78 7.64 0.04 26.54
N THR A 79 6.62 0.83 26.88
CA THR A 79 5.82 1.62 25.93
C THR A 79 5.94 3.08 26.27
N SER A 80 6.35 3.92 25.33
CA SER A 80 6.43 5.37 25.51
C SER A 80 5.62 6.09 24.45
N THR A 81 4.91 7.14 24.87
CA THR A 81 4.04 7.95 24.02
C THR A 81 4.42 9.43 24.12
N LEU A 82 4.66 10.06 22.98
CA LEU A 82 4.92 11.49 22.84
C LEU A 82 3.74 12.16 22.14
N ARG A 83 3.20 13.21 22.76
CA ARG A 83 2.19 14.08 22.17
C ARG A 83 2.84 15.39 21.76
N ILE A 84 2.69 15.76 20.49
CA ILE A 84 3.33 16.95 19.95
C ILE A 84 2.54 17.58 18.81
N ASN A 85 2.52 18.91 18.78
CA ASN A 85 2.04 19.68 17.65
C ASN A 85 3.21 19.93 16.69
N THR A 86 3.12 19.40 15.47
CA THR A 86 4.22 19.39 14.50
C THR A 86 3.67 19.27 13.07
N THR A 87 4.53 19.47 12.08
CA THR A 87 4.19 19.43 10.64
C THR A 87 4.61 18.11 10.00
N ALA A 88 4.11 17.86 8.79
CA ALA A 88 4.54 16.72 7.99
C ALA A 88 6.06 16.73 7.75
N ASN A 89 6.62 15.53 7.58
CA ASN A 89 8.04 15.28 7.32
C ASN A 89 9.00 15.67 8.46
N GLU A 90 8.49 16.09 9.62
CA GLU A 90 9.31 16.25 10.83
C GLU A 90 9.72 14.88 11.38
N ILE A 91 10.93 14.81 11.92
CA ILE A 91 11.57 13.57 12.37
C ILE A 91 11.74 13.60 13.89
N PHE A 92 11.34 12.51 14.52
CA PHE A 92 11.48 12.28 15.94
C PHE A 92 12.18 10.95 16.20
N TYR A 93 12.95 10.90 17.28
CA TYR A 93 13.64 9.69 17.70
C TYR A 93 13.18 9.27 19.08
N CYS A 94 12.89 7.99 19.25
CA CYS A 94 12.68 7.39 20.56
C CYS A 94 13.88 6.46 20.87
N THR A 95 14.56 6.75 21.96
CA THR A 95 15.79 6.05 22.37
C THR A 95 15.53 5.30 23.67
N PHE A 96 15.60 3.97 23.62
CA PHE A 96 15.61 3.11 24.79
C PHE A 96 17.04 3.04 25.35
N ARG A 97 17.24 3.63 26.52
CA ARG A 97 18.52 3.69 27.23
C ARG A 97 18.44 2.80 28.48
N ARG A 98 19.44 1.95 28.65
CA ARG A 98 19.58 1.09 29.85
C ARG A 98 20.69 1.68 30.71
N SER A 99 20.47 1.80 32.01
CA SER A 99 21.42 2.46 32.93
C SER A 99 22.83 1.84 32.93
N ASP A 100 22.90 0.52 32.77
CA ASP A 100 24.16 -0.25 32.89
C ASP A 100 24.82 -0.58 31.54
N PHE A 101 24.28 -0.09 30.42
CA PHE A 101 24.74 -0.44 29.08
C PHE A 101 24.95 0.81 28.21
N GLU A 102 26.09 0.88 27.52
CA GLU A 102 26.37 1.97 26.58
C GLU A 102 25.53 1.89 25.29
N GLU A 103 25.04 0.69 24.94
CA GLU A 103 24.28 0.46 23.72
C GLU A 103 22.80 0.84 23.90
N ASN A 104 22.42 1.90 23.19
CA ASN A 104 21.05 2.40 23.09
C ASN A 104 20.34 1.78 21.88
N SER A 105 19.04 1.53 22.01
CA SER A 105 18.18 1.14 20.88
C SER A 105 17.32 2.32 20.48
N THR A 106 17.50 2.82 19.26
CA THR A 106 16.83 4.04 18.77
C THR A 106 15.96 3.70 17.57
N ALA A 107 14.75 4.26 17.53
CA ALA A 107 13.89 4.24 16.36
C ALA A 107 13.59 5.66 15.88
N GLU A 108 13.48 5.81 14.57
CA GLU A 108 13.16 7.06 13.87
C GLU A 108 11.71 7.02 13.40
N LEU A 109 10.96 8.08 13.71
CA LEU A 109 9.56 8.26 13.37
C LEU A 109 9.42 9.52 12.52
N VAL A 110 8.88 9.36 11.32
CA VAL A 110 8.66 10.47 10.39
C VAL A 110 7.17 10.79 10.30
N ILE A 111 6.83 12.02 10.69
CA ILE A 111 5.79 12.88 10.11
C ILE A 111 5.05 12.43 8.84
N PRO A 112 4.01 11.56 8.79
CA PRO A 112 3.37 11.28 7.52
C PRO A 112 2.73 12.53 6.92
N GLU A 113 2.87 12.73 5.60
CA GLU A 113 2.13 13.79 4.92
C GLU A 113 0.62 13.56 5.06
N PRO A 114 -0.18 14.62 5.26
CA PRO A 114 -1.62 14.50 5.33
C PRO A 114 -2.12 13.93 4.01
N SER A 115 -2.47 12.63 4.02
CA SER A 115 -2.97 11.97 2.83
C SER A 115 -4.33 12.60 2.50
N PHE A 116 -4.38 13.40 1.44
CA PHE A 116 -5.63 13.83 0.84
C PHE A 116 -6.31 12.58 0.29
N LYS A 117 -7.13 11.90 1.11
CA LYS A 117 -7.95 10.79 0.64
C LYS A 117 -8.97 11.40 -0.31
N PHE A 118 -8.64 11.41 -1.61
CA PHE A 118 -9.64 11.59 -2.64
C PHE A 118 -10.74 10.58 -2.36
N PRO A 119 -12.01 11.00 -2.26
CA PRO A 119 -13.10 10.07 -2.05
C PRO A 119 -13.05 9.07 -3.20
N GLU A 120 -12.74 7.82 -2.87
CA GLU A 120 -12.71 6.71 -3.80
C GLU A 120 -14.09 6.66 -4.46
N ASN A 121 -14.16 7.17 -5.69
CA ASN A 121 -15.42 7.36 -6.38
C ASN A 121 -15.93 5.99 -6.82
N LYS A 122 -16.63 5.27 -5.94
CA LYS A 122 -17.30 3.99 -6.22
C LYS A 122 -18.25 4.02 -7.45
N ARG A 123 -18.45 5.19 -8.06
CA ARG A 123 -19.17 5.41 -9.32
C ARG A 123 -18.46 4.87 -10.57
N THR A 124 -17.13 4.79 -10.61
CA THR A 124 -16.39 4.29 -11.79
C THR A 124 -16.52 2.77 -11.96
N HIS A 125 -16.63 2.01 -10.87
CA HIS A 125 -16.77 0.56 -10.92
C HIS A 125 -18.14 0.09 -11.47
N LEU A 126 -19.20 0.90 -11.30
CA LEU A 126 -20.54 0.61 -11.83
C LEU A 126 -20.65 0.87 -13.34
N ALA A 127 -19.93 1.88 -13.86
CA ALA A 127 -19.95 2.20 -15.29
C ALA A 127 -19.26 1.11 -16.14
N ILE A 128 -18.19 0.51 -15.61
CA ILE A 128 -17.43 -0.58 -16.25
C ILE A 128 -18.28 -1.85 -16.39
N LEU A 129 -19.14 -2.15 -15.39
CA LEU A 129 -20.00 -3.34 -15.40
C LEU A 129 -21.16 -3.27 -16.42
N GLY A 130 -21.60 -2.07 -16.81
CA GLY A 130 -22.74 -1.90 -17.73
C GLY A 130 -22.33 -1.70 -19.18
N ILE A 131 -21.29 -0.91 -19.46
CA ILE A 131 -20.95 -0.47 -20.82
C ILE A 131 -20.23 -1.57 -21.60
N ILE A 132 -19.32 -2.31 -20.95
CA ILE A 132 -18.53 -3.36 -21.59
C ILE A 132 -19.42 -4.50 -22.14
N PRO A 133 -20.34 -5.12 -21.36
CA PRO A 133 -21.17 -6.19 -21.89
C PRO A 133 -22.11 -5.73 -23.01
N LEU A 134 -22.65 -4.50 -22.93
CA LEU A 134 -23.51 -3.93 -23.99
C LEU A 134 -22.76 -3.78 -25.32
N LEU A 135 -21.50 -3.34 -25.29
CA LEU A 135 -20.67 -3.23 -26.50
C LEU A 135 -20.36 -4.60 -27.10
N PHE A 136 -20.06 -5.61 -26.28
CA PHE A 136 -19.86 -6.98 -26.76
C PHE A 136 -21.11 -7.54 -27.44
N VAL A 137 -22.31 -7.32 -26.88
CA VAL A 137 -23.57 -7.76 -27.50
C VAL A 137 -23.84 -7.02 -28.82
N ALA A 138 -23.58 -5.72 -28.88
CA ALA A 138 -23.75 -4.98 -30.13
C ALA A 138 -22.80 -5.48 -31.23
N LEU A 139 -21.54 -5.77 -30.89
CA LEU A 139 -20.55 -6.30 -31.82
C LEU A 139 -20.92 -7.70 -32.34
N THR A 140 -21.43 -8.59 -31.47
CA THR A 140 -21.88 -9.92 -31.90
C THR A 140 -23.09 -9.84 -32.82
N VAL A 141 -24.06 -8.96 -32.53
CA VAL A 141 -25.22 -8.72 -33.42
C VAL A 141 -24.77 -8.19 -34.79
N ILE A 142 -23.89 -7.20 -34.83
CA ILE A 142 -23.35 -6.66 -36.10
C ILE A 142 -22.59 -7.74 -36.88
N PHE A 143 -21.82 -8.58 -36.20
CA PHE A 143 -21.08 -9.68 -36.82
C PHE A 143 -22.02 -10.75 -37.38
N CYS A 144 -23.08 -11.12 -36.65
CA CYS A 144 -24.12 -12.05 -37.11
C CYS A 144 -24.83 -11.49 -38.34
N LEU A 145 -25.28 -10.24 -38.32
CA LEU A 145 -25.93 -9.60 -39.46
C LEU A 145 -25.02 -9.52 -40.68
N LYS A 146 -23.74 -9.18 -40.52
CA LYS A 146 -22.76 -9.21 -41.62
C LYS A 146 -22.51 -10.63 -42.15
N ARG A 147 -22.62 -11.66 -41.32
CA ARG A 147 -22.46 -13.05 -41.73
C ARG A 147 -23.67 -13.53 -42.54
N ASP A 148 -24.87 -13.17 -42.12
CA ASP A 148 -26.11 -13.52 -42.83
C ASP A 148 -26.19 -12.80 -44.20
N VAL A 149 -25.79 -11.53 -44.28
CA VAL A 149 -25.66 -10.81 -45.57
C VAL A 149 -24.64 -11.49 -46.50
N ARG A 150 -23.50 -11.94 -45.98
CA ARG A 150 -22.51 -12.67 -46.78
C ARG A 150 -22.94 -14.08 -47.20
N MET A 151 -23.92 -14.69 -46.51
CA MET A 151 -24.49 -15.98 -46.91
C MET A 151 -25.55 -15.82 -48.01
N MET A 152 -26.26 -14.68 -48.05
CA MET A 152 -27.20 -14.36 -49.15
C MET A 152 -26.51 -14.04 -50.49
N ASP A 153 -25.24 -13.64 -50.50
CA ASP A 153 -24.48 -13.39 -51.74
C ASP A 153 -23.99 -14.69 -52.44
N VAL A 154 -24.09 -15.86 -51.78
CA VAL A 154 -23.68 -17.16 -52.36
C VAL A 154 -24.84 -17.88 -53.07
N GLU A 155 -26.08 -17.40 -52.92
CA GLU A 155 -27.26 -17.94 -53.61
C GLU A 155 -27.84 -16.92 -54.60
N LYS A 156 -27.06 -16.57 -55.63
CA LYS A 156 -27.60 -15.92 -56.84
C LYS A 156 -27.12 -16.64 -58.09
N CYS A 157 -27.62 -17.86 -58.29
CA CYS A 157 -27.59 -18.50 -59.60
C CYS A 157 -28.82 -18.05 -60.42
N GLY A 158 -28.54 -17.45 -61.57
CA GLY A 158 -29.40 -17.56 -62.75
C GLY A 158 -30.51 -16.52 -62.93
N THR A 159 -30.20 -15.43 -63.62
CA THR A 159 -31.03 -14.98 -64.77
C THR A 159 -30.22 -14.00 -65.61
N GLN A 160 -29.67 -14.52 -66.72
CA GLN A 160 -29.04 -13.74 -67.78
C GLN A 160 -30.14 -13.36 -68.77
N ASP A 161 -30.55 -12.10 -68.76
CA ASP A 161 -31.48 -11.57 -69.75
C ASP A 161 -30.69 -11.18 -71.01
N MET A 162 -31.02 -11.81 -72.14
CA MET A 162 -30.33 -11.65 -73.42
C MET A 162 -31.13 -10.69 -74.32
N ASN A 163 -30.55 -9.50 -74.52
CA ASN A 163 -30.37 -8.80 -75.80
C ASN A 163 -31.57 -8.69 -76.79
N SER A 164 -31.92 -7.43 -77.16
CA SER A 164 -31.85 -6.92 -78.55
C SER A 164 -32.85 -5.79 -78.82
N LYS A 165 -32.34 -4.58 -79.06
CA LYS A 165 -32.75 -3.84 -80.28
C LYS A 165 -31.73 -2.79 -80.73
N LYS A 166 -31.24 -3.02 -81.95
CA LYS A 166 -30.42 -2.18 -82.83
C LYS A 166 -30.96 -0.75 -82.96
N GLN A 167 -30.07 0.22 -83.21
CA GLN A 167 -30.19 1.14 -84.36
C GLN A 167 -28.86 1.89 -84.66
N ASN A 168 -28.23 1.48 -85.75
CA ASN A 168 -27.39 2.15 -86.76
C ASN A 168 -26.70 3.51 -86.51
N ASP A 169 -25.40 3.51 -86.80
CA ASP A 169 -24.58 4.61 -87.33
C ASP A 169 -24.94 4.98 -88.78
N ILE A 170 -24.93 6.28 -89.08
CA ILE A 170 -24.84 6.97 -90.38
C ILE A 170 -24.23 8.35 -90.01
N GLN A 171 -23.15 8.92 -90.54
CA GLN A 171 -22.43 8.86 -91.82
C GLN A 171 -21.11 9.66 -91.66
N PHE A 172 -20.07 9.28 -92.41
CA PHE A 172 -19.09 10.20 -93.03
C PHE A 172 -19.07 9.79 -94.51
N GLU A 173 -19.60 10.64 -95.38
CA GLU A 173 -18.88 11.52 -96.32
C GLU A 173 -18.18 10.80 -97.49
N GLU A 174 -18.72 10.96 -98.70
CA GLU A 174 -17.97 11.47 -99.86
C GLU A 174 -18.89 11.73 -101.07
N THR A 175 -18.73 12.93 -101.64
CA THR A 175 -18.83 13.38 -103.05
C THR A 175 -20.07 13.07 -103.90
#